data_AF-A0A949L8G2-F1
#
_entry.id   AF-A0A949L8G2-F1
#
_cell.length_a   1.000
_cell.length_b   1.000
_cell.length_c   1.000
_cell.angle_alpha   90.00
_cell.angle_beta   90.00
_cell.angle_gamma   90.00
#
_symmetry.space_group_name_H-M   'P 1'
#
loop_
_entity.id
_entity.type
_entity.pdbx_description
1 polymer ?
#
loop_
_entity_poly.entity_id
_entity_poly.type
_entity_poly.pdbx_seq_one_letter_code
_entity_poly.pdbx_strand_id
1 'polypeptide(L)' 'MADTFPFQRIEDTDRTRLVEGAIENLLDSLKWAGISHDEGVFIENGEIVQKGEFGPYIQSERLDIYQSYIHEPIDKGFAY' A
#
# COMPACT_ATOMS: atom_id res chain seq x y z
N MET A 1 -6.57 -26.25 -5.50
CA MET A 1 -5.55 -25.18 -5.48
C MET A 1 -6.13 -24.06 -4.65
N ALA A 2 -5.39 -23.50 -3.70
CA ALA A 2 -5.87 -22.30 -3.02
C ALA A 2 -5.80 -21.17 -4.05
N ASP A 3 -6.94 -20.55 -4.35
CA ASP A 3 -6.99 -19.38 -5.21
C ASP A 3 -6.17 -18.28 -4.52
N THR A 4 -4.99 -17.99 -5.07
CA THR A 4 -4.09 -16.95 -4.55
C THR A 4 -4.46 -15.67 -5.26
N PHE A 5 -4.92 -14.68 -4.50
CA PHE A 5 -5.24 -13.34 -4.99
C PHE A 5 -4.01 -12.43 -4.77
N PRO A 6 -3.18 -12.18 -5.80
CA PRO A 6 -2.06 -11.25 -5.70
C PRO A 6 -2.54 -9.82 -5.38
N PHE A 7 -1.91 -9.17 -4.41
CA PHE A 7 -2.15 -7.76 -4.08
C PHE A 7 -0.84 -6.96 -4.13
N GLN A 8 -0.97 -5.64 -4.29
CA GLN A 8 0.13 -4.69 -4.20
C GLN A 8 -0.14 -3.66 -3.11
N ARG A 9 0.88 -3.33 -2.33
CA ARG A 9 0.84 -2.26 -1.32
C ARG A 9 2.08 -1.39 -1.46
N ILE A 10 1.90 -0.07 -1.39
CA ILE A 10 2.97 0.92 -1.44
C ILE A 10 3.40 1.24 -0.01
N GLU A 11 4.67 1.00 0.28
CA GLU A 11 5.29 1.26 1.59
C GLU A 11 6.04 2.60 1.55
N ASP A 12 5.31 3.71 1.71
CA ASP A 12 5.79 5.09 1.56
C ASP A 12 6.02 5.83 2.89
N THR A 13 6.17 5.10 4.00
CA THR A 13 6.30 5.71 5.34
C THR A 13 7.62 6.43 5.57
N ASP A 14 8.72 6.05 4.89
CA ASP A 14 9.95 6.84 4.88
C ASP A 14 9.89 7.94 3.80
N ARG A 15 9.22 9.04 4.16
CA ARG A 15 8.98 10.17 3.25
C ARG A 15 10.26 10.85 2.77
N THR A 16 11.38 10.69 3.48
CA THR A 16 12.66 11.32 3.07
C THR A 16 13.26 10.70 1.81
N ARG A 17 12.77 9.51 1.43
CA ARG A 17 13.22 8.76 0.24
C ARG A 17 12.20 8.73 -0.89
N LEU A 18 11.09 9.47 -0.74
CA LEU A 18 10.09 9.54 -1.79
C LEU A 18 10.65 10.31 -2.99
N VAL A 19 10.61 9.65 -4.15
CA VAL A 19 10.94 10.26 -5.44
C VAL A 19 9.62 10.47 -6.18
N GLU A 20 9.42 11.68 -6.69
CA GLU A 20 8.25 12.00 -7.52
C GLU A 20 8.20 11.05 -8.72
N GLY A 21 7.01 10.50 -9.02
CA GLY A 21 6.84 9.52 -10.10
C GLY A 21 7.27 8.09 -9.75
N ALA A 22 7.70 7.80 -8.52
CA ALA A 22 8.18 6.46 -8.15
C ALA A 22 7.08 5.39 -8.21
N ILE A 23 5.84 5.74 -7.86
CA ILE A 23 4.71 4.79 -7.88
C ILE A 23 4.36 4.44 -9.33
N GLU A 24 4.34 5.43 -10.21
CA GLU A 24 4.07 5.27 -11.63
C GLU A 24 5.14 4.40 -12.29
N ASN A 25 6.42 4.70 -12.03
CA ASN A 25 7.54 3.90 -12.52
C ASN A 25 7.48 2.44 -12.03
N LEU A 26 7.05 2.22 -10.79
CA LEU A 26 6.85 0.88 -10.24
C LEU A 26 5.74 0.13 -10.99
N LEU A 27 4.58 0.78 -11.19
CA LEU A 27 3.45 0.19 -11.90
C LEU A 27 3.77 -0.14 -13.35
N ASP A 28 4.50 0.75 -14.03
CA ASP A 28 4.99 0.50 -15.39
C ASP A 28 6.00 -0.65 -15.45
N SER A 29 6.88 -0.76 -14.45
CA SER A 29 7.84 -1.87 -14.36
C SER A 29 7.15 -3.22 -14.14
N LEU A 30 6.12 -3.27 -13.29
CA LEU A 30 5.32 -4.47 -13.06
C LEU A 30 4.57 -4.89 -14.33
N LYS A 31 3.95 -3.92 -15.00
CA LYS A 31 3.27 -4.14 -16.29
C LYS A 31 4.24 -4.66 -17.35
N TRP A 32 5.43 -4.08 -17.46
CA TRP A 32 6.48 -4.54 -18.36
C TRP A 32 6.93 -5.97 -18.05
N ALA A 33 7.04 -6.32 -16.77
CA ALA A 33 7.38 -7.66 -16.31
C ALA A 33 6.24 -8.68 -16.48
N GLY A 34 5.04 -8.25 -16.87
CA GLY A 34 3.86 -9.11 -16.96
C GLY A 34 3.30 -9.54 -15.60
N ILE A 35 3.61 -8.80 -14.53
CA ILE A 35 3.12 -9.06 -13.17
C ILE A 35 1.83 -8.26 -12.98
N SER A 36 0.74 -8.97 -12.68
CA SER A 36 -0.55 -8.38 -12.35
C SER A 36 -0.94 -8.68 -10.90
N HIS A 37 -1.75 -7.81 -10.33
CA HIS A 37 -2.36 -7.96 -9.01
C HIS A 37 -3.85 -7.58 -9.10
N ASP A 38 -4.68 -8.23 -8.28
CA ASP A 38 -6.13 -8.05 -8.24
C ASP A 38 -6.52 -6.86 -7.36
N GLU A 39 -5.71 -6.60 -6.34
CA GLU A 39 -5.90 -5.51 -5.38
C GLU A 39 -4.63 -4.67 -5.28
N GLY A 40 -4.75 -3.38 -4.99
CA GLY A 40 -3.61 -2.49 -4.84
C GLY A 40 -3.79 -1.14 -5.51
N VAL A 41 -2.65 -0.57 -5.94
CA VAL A 41 -2.59 0.71 -6.63
C VAL A 41 -2.51 0.48 -8.13
N PHE A 42 -3.21 1.27 -8.93
CA PHE A 42 -3.27 1.17 -10.39
C PHE A 42 -3.18 2.55 -11.03
N ILE A 43 -2.82 2.60 -12.31
CA ILE A 43 -2.97 3.80 -13.14
C ILE A 43 -4.22 3.64 -14.00
N GLU A 44 -5.18 4.53 -13.85
CA GLU A 44 -6.38 4.60 -14.70
C GLU A 44 -6.57 6.02 -15.22
N ASN A 45 -6.67 6.17 -16.55
CA ASN A 45 -6.78 7.47 -17.22
C ASN A 45 -5.66 8.48 -16.85
N GLY A 46 -4.48 7.98 -16.45
CA GLY A 46 -3.35 8.82 -16.03
C GLY A 46 -3.37 9.20 -14.55
N GLU A 47 -4.34 8.70 -13.77
CA GLU A 47 -4.45 8.96 -12.34
C GLU A 47 -4.16 7.70 -11.52
N ILE A 48 -3.56 7.89 -10.34
CA ILE A 48 -3.36 6.83 -9.36
C ILE A 48 -4.69 6.51 -8.69
N VAL A 49 -5.14 5.26 -8.80
CA VAL A 49 -6.36 4.76 -8.15
C VAL A 49 -6.05 3.54 -7.30
N GLN A 50 -6.84 3.33 -6.25
CA GLN A 50 -6.70 2.19 -5.33
C GLN A 50 -7.94 1.30 -5.42
N LYS A 51 -7.77 -0.02 -5.57
CA LYS A 51 -8.87 -0.98 -5.73
C LYS A 51 -8.68 -2.23 -4.88
N GLY A 52 -9.79 -2.76 -4.37
CA GLY A 52 -9.84 -3.96 -3.54
C GLY A 52 -10.54 -3.71 -2.20
N GLU A 53 -10.77 -4.76 -1.43
CA GLU A 53 -11.57 -4.70 -0.19
C GLU A 53 -10.77 -4.27 1.04
N PHE A 54 -9.44 -4.38 1.00
CA PHE A 54 -8.55 -4.19 2.15
C PHE A 54 -7.73 -2.89 2.12
N GLY A 55 -8.15 -1.93 1.27
CA GLY A 55 -7.56 -0.61 1.18
C GLY A 55 -7.62 0.18 2.50
N PRO A 56 -6.92 1.33 2.60
CA PRO A 56 -6.03 1.92 1.58
C PRO A 56 -4.76 1.09 1.34
N TYR A 57 -4.26 1.04 0.11
CA TYR A 57 -3.04 0.34 -0.29
C TYR A 57 -1.78 1.24 -0.31
N ILE A 58 -1.91 2.53 0.04
CA ILE A 58 -0.79 3.43 0.32
C ILE A 58 -0.63 3.55 1.83
N GLN A 59 0.55 3.22 2.35
CA GLN A 59 0.78 3.07 3.78
C GLN A 59 0.64 4.38 4.56
N SER A 60 1.06 5.50 4.00
CA SER A 60 0.97 6.80 4.66
C SER A 60 -0.48 7.27 4.84
N GLU A 61 -1.43 6.71 4.08
CA GLU A 61 -2.88 6.93 4.24
C GLU A 61 -3.50 6.04 5.33
N ARG A 62 -2.74 5.09 5.89
CA ARG A 62 -3.23 4.15 6.92
C ARG A 62 -2.92 4.59 8.35
N LEU A 63 -2.47 5.83 8.56
CA LEU A 63 -2.00 6.31 9.87
C LEU A 63 -3.07 6.15 10.97
N ASP A 64 -4.32 6.47 10.66
CA ASP A 64 -5.44 6.36 11.61
C ASP A 64 -5.68 4.90 12.06
N ILE A 65 -5.52 3.95 11.13
CA ILE A 65 -5.61 2.52 11.42
C ILE A 65 -4.50 2.15 12.40
N TYR A 66 -3.26 2.58 12.16
CA TYR A 66 -2.14 2.28 13.06
C TYR A 66 -2.30 2.89 14.44
N GLN A 67 -2.84 4.10 14.54
CA GLN A 67 -3.12 4.73 15.83
C GLN A 67 -4.12 3.91 16.64
N SER A 68 -5.17 3.38 16.02
CA SER A 68 -6.15 2.53 16.74
C SER A 68 -5.52 1.27 17.32
N TYR A 69 -4.56 0.67 16.62
CA TYR A 69 -3.87 -0.54 17.07
C TYR A 69 -2.76 -0.28 18.10
N ILE A 70 -2.19 0.93 18.17
CA ILE A 70 -1.08 1.20 19.10
C ILE A 70 -1.56 1.54 20.51
N HIS A 71 -2.82 1.97 20.67
CA HIS A 71 -3.38 2.26 21.98
C HIS A 71 -3.40 1.03 22.90
N GLU A 72 -3.83 -0.13 22.41
CA GLU A 72 -3.91 -1.34 23.23
C GLU A 72 -2.54 -1.81 23.78
N PRO A 73 -1.46 -1.88 22.98
CA PRO A 73 -0.11 -2.16 23.49
C PRO A 73 0.42 -1.12 24.48
N ILE A 74 0.14 0.17 24.25
CA ILE A 74 0.53 1.25 25.17
C ILE A 74 -0.18 1.09 26.51
N ASP A 75 -1.50 0.89 26.49
CA ASP A 75 -2.33 0.73 27.68
C ASP A 75 -1.93 -0.51 28.51
N LYS A 76 -1.45 -1.56 27.82
CA LYS A 76 -0.95 -2.80 28.45
C LYS A 76 0.53 -2.72 28.88
N GLY A 77 1.22 -1.62 28.60
CA GLY A 77 2.65 -1.45 28.92
C GLY A 77 3.60 -2.29 28.07
N PHE A 78 3.16 -2.78 26.91
CA PHE A 78 3.99 -3.50 25.94
C PHE A 78 4.75 -2.55 24.99
N ALA A 79 4.30 -1.29 24.90
CA ALA A 79 4.94 -0.21 24.17
C ALA A 79 4.95 1.05 25.05
N TYR A 80 5.83 2.00 24.74
CA TYR A 80 5.98 3.28 25.43
C TYR A 80 6.14 4.42 24.42
#